data_AF-A0A2S6CRV1-F1
#
_entry.id   AF-A0A2S6CRV1-F1
#
_cell.length_a   1.000
_cell.length_b   1.000
_cell.length_c   1.000
_cell.angle_alpha   90.00
_cell.angle_beta   90.00
_cell.angle_gamma   90.00
#
_symmetry.space_group_name_H-M   'P 1'
#
loop_
_entity.id
_entity.type
_entity.pdbx_description
1 polymer ?
#
loop_
_entity_poly.entity_id
_entity_poly.type
_entity_poly.pdbx_seq_one_letter_code
_entity_poly.pdbx_strand_id
1 'polypeptide(L)'
;MKNKLVIHNAKLKHWLCFQNPDQIIIADSIDQVVPKLQLVNDLISKYQMYAAGFIGYEASTAFDAVLKTHSPSSFPLLWFGLYKKPEIIDLPKPTLSTEYQLSWTPSISEAEYHQAITKIKEYIALGDTYQVNYTLRLNAPFTGDSWELFLKLVQAQKANYGAYINIDNFAICSASPELFFRLDGDTLTSLPMKGTAARGLTLATDHDIANQLHFSEKNRAENVMIVDMIRNDIGRIANINTVTVPKLFNVEKYPTVWQMTSTVTAKTTASITDIIKVLFPCASITGAPKTRTMEIIQELENTPRHIYTGCIGFISPQREAQFNVAIRTVLIDKTNCQAQYGVGGGIVWDSLSSDEYQECQVKAQVLTLNRPDFSLLETILWQPDNGYFVLDYHLQRLQSSASYFDFKLDINKIKTQLDQLIKSFLKQDYKIRLLLDSDSKITYQTIPLSTIDHEKSINLGLSKTPIDSTNMFLYHKTTNRQVYELAKTTFPNCDDVLLWNERGEITETCIGNIVIELNGELLTPPVSCGLLAGTFRADLIAKEKIREEIITVERLKTCDRIYIINSVQKWRKAVLFSE
;
A
#
# COMPACT_ATOMS: atom_id res chain seq x y z
N MET A 1 -2.11 -27.26 -3.28
CA MET A 1 -3.47 -27.77 -2.97
C MET A 1 -4.39 -27.34 -4.10
N LYS A 2 -5.02 -28.29 -4.79
CA LYS A 2 -5.91 -28.01 -5.94
C LYS A 2 -7.28 -27.54 -5.45
N ASN A 3 -7.91 -26.58 -6.13
CA ASN A 3 -9.23 -26.01 -5.82
C ASN A 3 -9.34 -25.40 -4.40
N LYS A 4 -8.30 -24.68 -3.98
CA LYS A 4 -8.28 -23.89 -2.74
C LYS A 4 -8.57 -22.43 -3.05
N LEU A 5 -9.53 -21.84 -2.32
CA LEU A 5 -9.82 -20.42 -2.36
C LEU A 5 -9.68 -19.83 -0.97
N VAL A 6 -9.10 -18.64 -0.88
CA VAL A 6 -8.99 -17.88 0.37
C VAL A 6 -9.42 -16.45 0.08
N ILE A 7 -10.42 -15.93 0.79
CA ILE A 7 -10.99 -14.59 0.54
C ILE A 7 -11.12 -13.85 1.87
N HIS A 8 -10.71 -12.59 1.92
CA HIS A 8 -10.88 -11.76 3.11
C HIS A 8 -12.32 -11.26 3.23
N ASN A 9 -12.99 -11.53 4.34
CA ASN A 9 -14.27 -10.91 4.66
C ASN A 9 -14.00 -9.57 5.35
N ALA A 10 -14.19 -8.46 4.63
CA ALA A 10 -13.83 -7.14 5.13
C ALA A 10 -14.73 -6.68 6.29
N LYS A 11 -15.98 -7.15 6.36
CA LYS A 11 -16.93 -6.82 7.42
C LYS A 11 -16.53 -7.49 8.74
N LEU A 12 -16.19 -8.78 8.69
CA LEU A 12 -15.83 -9.58 9.86
C LEU A 12 -14.33 -9.57 10.18
N LYS A 13 -13.49 -9.04 9.28
CA LYS A 13 -12.03 -8.92 9.41
C LYS A 13 -11.34 -10.27 9.67
N HIS A 14 -11.76 -11.30 8.93
CA HIS A 14 -11.14 -12.62 8.95
C HIS A 14 -10.98 -13.18 7.53
N TRP A 15 -10.19 -14.23 7.39
CA TRP A 15 -10.04 -14.94 6.11
C TRP A 15 -10.94 -16.17 6.07
N LEU A 16 -11.69 -16.29 4.98
CA LEU A 16 -12.50 -17.45 4.67
C LEU A 16 -11.72 -18.36 3.74
N CYS A 17 -11.56 -19.62 4.12
CA CYS A 17 -10.92 -20.66 3.35
C CYS A 17 -11.98 -21.63 2.83
N PHE A 18 -12.03 -21.79 1.52
CA PHE A 18 -12.90 -22.73 0.83
C PHE A 18 -12.03 -23.81 0.19
N GLN A 19 -12.26 -25.07 0.57
CA GLN A 19 -11.53 -26.23 0.08
C GLN A 19 -12.50 -27.36 -0.21
N ASN A 20 -12.12 -28.27 -1.10
CA ASN A 20 -12.91 -29.46 -1.47
C ASN A 20 -14.34 -29.10 -1.90
N PRO A 21 -14.52 -28.35 -3.03
CA PRO A 21 -15.85 -27.99 -3.50
C PRO A 21 -16.68 -29.24 -3.77
N ASP A 22 -17.94 -29.24 -3.32
CA ASP A 22 -18.90 -30.31 -3.63
C ASP A 22 -19.23 -30.31 -5.14
N GLN A 23 -19.24 -29.13 -5.76
CA GLN A 23 -19.44 -28.95 -7.19
C GLN A 23 -18.66 -27.72 -7.69
N ILE A 24 -18.20 -27.79 -8.93
CA ILE A 24 -17.55 -26.67 -9.62
C ILE A 24 -18.40 -26.29 -10.84
N ILE A 25 -18.65 -24.99 -11.00
CA ILE A 25 -19.39 -24.40 -12.12
C ILE A 25 -18.44 -23.47 -12.87
N ILE A 26 -18.20 -23.76 -14.16
CA ILE A 26 -17.23 -23.04 -14.99
C ILE A 26 -17.92 -22.62 -16.28
N ALA A 27 -17.80 -21.38 -16.74
CA ALA A 27 -18.24 -20.94 -18.07
C ALA A 27 -17.02 -20.58 -18.93
N ASP A 28 -16.88 -21.23 -20.09
CA ASP A 28 -15.78 -20.98 -21.03
C ASP A 28 -16.24 -20.19 -22.28
N SER A 29 -17.55 -20.03 -22.46
CA SER A 29 -18.14 -19.26 -23.55
C SER A 29 -19.20 -18.27 -23.05
N ILE A 30 -19.41 -17.20 -23.81
CA ILE A 30 -20.27 -16.06 -23.43
C ILE A 30 -21.71 -16.52 -23.15
N ASP A 31 -22.26 -17.41 -23.98
CA ASP A 31 -23.62 -17.94 -23.86
C ASP A 31 -23.83 -18.76 -22.58
N GLN A 32 -22.76 -19.29 -21.98
CA GLN A 32 -22.83 -20.09 -20.76
C GLN A 32 -22.82 -19.26 -19.47
N VAL A 33 -22.33 -18.01 -19.50
CA VAL A 33 -22.08 -17.21 -18.29
C VAL A 33 -23.36 -16.98 -17.50
N VAL A 34 -24.40 -16.44 -18.13
CA VAL A 34 -25.67 -16.12 -17.44
C VAL A 34 -26.37 -17.39 -16.93
N PRO A 35 -26.57 -18.45 -17.74
CA PRO A 35 -27.16 -19.70 -17.25
C PRO A 35 -26.39 -20.32 -16.08
N LYS A 36 -25.05 -20.29 -16.12
CA LYS A 36 -24.22 -20.86 -15.05
C LYS A 36 -24.25 -20.01 -13.77
N LEU A 37 -24.34 -18.69 -13.89
CA LEU A 37 -24.54 -17.81 -12.73
C LEU A 37 -25.92 -18.00 -12.09
N GLN A 38 -26.96 -18.24 -12.88
CA GLN A 38 -28.29 -18.60 -12.38
C GLN A 38 -28.25 -19.95 -11.64
N LEU A 39 -27.57 -20.94 -12.22
CA LEU A 39 -27.37 -22.24 -11.58
C LEU A 39 -26.68 -22.11 -10.22
N VAL A 40 -25.65 -21.26 -10.10
CA VAL A 40 -25.01 -20.97 -8.81
C VAL A 40 -26.04 -20.45 -7.79
N ASN A 41 -26.84 -19.44 -8.16
CA ASN A 41 -27.85 -18.85 -7.29
C ASN A 41 -28.92 -19.87 -6.84
N ASP A 42 -29.37 -20.72 -7.76
CA ASP A 42 -30.38 -21.74 -7.50
C ASP A 42 -29.87 -22.82 -6.54
N LEU A 43 -28.62 -23.27 -6.74
CA LEU A 43 -27.99 -24.28 -5.89
C LEU A 43 -27.71 -23.77 -4.48
N ILE A 44 -27.26 -22.51 -4.34
CA ILE A 44 -27.11 -21.85 -3.03
C ILE A 44 -28.43 -21.86 -2.27
N SER A 45 -29.51 -21.42 -2.94
CA SER A 45 -30.83 -21.30 -2.33
C SER A 45 -31.40 -22.67 -1.95
N LYS A 46 -31.29 -23.65 -2.86
CA LYS A 46 -31.86 -24.99 -2.68
C LYS A 46 -31.12 -25.83 -1.65
N TYR A 47 -29.79 -25.75 -1.62
CA TYR A 47 -28.95 -26.63 -0.78
C TYR A 47 -28.32 -25.91 0.41
N GLN A 48 -28.62 -24.62 0.61
CA GLN A 48 -28.08 -23.80 1.69
C GLN A 48 -26.55 -23.82 1.73
N MET A 49 -25.94 -23.66 0.54
CA MET A 49 -24.50 -23.72 0.32
C MET A 49 -23.90 -22.32 0.14
N TYR A 50 -22.59 -22.22 0.32
CA TYR A 50 -21.78 -21.09 -0.08
C TYR A 50 -21.29 -21.28 -1.51
N ALA A 51 -21.08 -20.18 -2.22
CA ALA A 51 -20.30 -20.16 -3.45
C ALA A 51 -19.11 -19.21 -3.31
N ALA A 52 -17.96 -19.57 -3.86
CA ALA A 52 -16.79 -18.70 -3.93
C ALA A 52 -16.10 -18.85 -5.29
N GLY A 53 -15.66 -17.74 -5.86
CA GLY A 53 -15.19 -17.76 -7.24
C GLY A 53 -14.92 -16.39 -7.84
N PHE A 54 -14.94 -16.34 -9.17
CA PHE A 54 -14.67 -15.12 -9.93
C PHE A 54 -15.48 -15.04 -11.23
N ILE A 55 -15.53 -13.83 -11.78
CA ILE A 55 -16.03 -13.51 -13.11
C ILE A 55 -14.97 -12.66 -13.81
N GLY A 56 -14.51 -13.11 -14.99
CA GLY A 56 -13.53 -12.41 -15.81
C GLY A 56 -14.14 -11.22 -16.57
N TYR A 57 -13.32 -10.24 -16.95
CA TYR A 57 -13.74 -9.03 -17.65
C TYR A 57 -14.46 -9.32 -18.96
N GLU A 58 -13.97 -10.29 -19.75
CA GLU A 58 -14.59 -10.69 -21.03
C GLU A 58 -16.00 -11.28 -20.87
N ALA A 59 -16.43 -11.62 -19.65
CA ALA A 59 -17.81 -12.02 -19.38
C ALA A 59 -18.82 -10.86 -19.52
N SER A 60 -18.35 -9.60 -19.63
CA SER A 60 -19.19 -8.40 -19.76
C SER A 60 -20.22 -8.53 -20.88
N THR A 61 -19.79 -9.04 -22.04
CA THR A 61 -20.62 -9.24 -23.23
C THR A 61 -21.81 -10.18 -22.98
N ALA A 62 -21.72 -11.08 -21.98
CA ALA A 62 -22.80 -11.99 -21.63
C ALA A 62 -23.94 -11.30 -20.87
N PHE A 63 -23.66 -10.21 -20.18
CA PHE A 63 -24.66 -9.46 -19.41
C PHE A 63 -25.33 -8.37 -20.25
N ASP A 64 -24.59 -7.79 -21.20
CA ASP A 64 -25.09 -6.85 -22.19
C ASP A 64 -24.28 -6.98 -23.49
N ALA A 65 -24.94 -7.43 -24.57
CA ALA A 65 -24.30 -7.74 -25.86
C ALA A 65 -23.75 -6.50 -26.60
N VAL A 66 -24.16 -5.29 -26.16
CA VAL A 66 -23.64 -4.03 -26.70
C VAL A 66 -22.25 -3.75 -26.12
N LEU A 67 -21.92 -4.29 -24.95
CA LEU A 67 -20.58 -4.18 -24.38
C LEU A 67 -19.60 -5.06 -25.18
N LYS A 68 -18.54 -4.43 -25.68
CA LYS A 68 -17.54 -5.12 -26.51
C LYS A 68 -16.26 -5.39 -25.72
N THR A 69 -15.74 -6.60 -25.88
CA THR A 69 -14.47 -7.05 -25.27
C THR A 69 -13.67 -7.84 -26.30
N HIS A 70 -12.40 -8.13 -26.00
CA HIS A 70 -11.67 -9.13 -26.76
C HIS A 70 -12.36 -10.49 -26.69
N SER A 71 -12.10 -11.33 -27.69
CA SER A 71 -12.60 -12.70 -27.72
C SER A 71 -12.13 -13.47 -26.49
N PRO A 72 -12.99 -14.34 -25.91
CA PRO A 72 -12.58 -15.25 -24.85
C PRO A 72 -11.36 -16.09 -25.28
N SER A 73 -10.53 -16.44 -24.29
CA SER A 73 -9.32 -17.25 -24.48
C SER A 73 -9.40 -18.51 -23.62
N SER A 74 -8.27 -19.17 -23.31
CA SER A 74 -8.23 -20.35 -22.44
C SER A 74 -8.59 -20.07 -20.97
N PHE A 75 -8.64 -18.80 -20.56
CA PHE A 75 -9.06 -18.40 -19.22
C PHE A 75 -10.60 -18.42 -19.09
N PRO A 76 -11.18 -19.08 -18.06
CA PRO A 76 -12.63 -19.14 -17.87
C PRO A 76 -13.26 -17.76 -17.70
N LEU A 77 -14.44 -17.55 -18.28
CA LEU A 77 -15.23 -16.32 -18.09
C LEU A 77 -15.88 -16.28 -16.70
N LEU A 78 -16.21 -17.45 -16.14
CA LEU A 78 -16.78 -17.58 -14.81
C LEU A 78 -16.29 -18.89 -14.19
N TRP A 79 -15.97 -18.86 -12.89
CA TRP A 79 -15.67 -20.06 -12.12
C TRP A 79 -16.19 -19.88 -10.70
N PHE A 80 -17.02 -20.81 -10.22
CA PHE A 80 -17.47 -20.87 -8.82
C PHE A 80 -17.41 -22.30 -8.29
N GLY A 81 -16.81 -22.47 -7.12
CA GLY A 81 -16.97 -23.67 -6.31
C GLY A 81 -18.16 -23.53 -5.36
N LEU A 82 -18.88 -24.61 -5.13
CA LEU A 82 -19.93 -24.71 -4.12
C LEU A 82 -19.43 -25.47 -2.89
N TYR A 83 -19.75 -24.96 -1.71
CA TYR A 83 -19.22 -25.45 -0.43
C TYR A 83 -20.32 -25.46 0.63
N LYS A 84 -20.31 -26.43 1.53
CA LYS A 84 -21.22 -26.42 2.70
C LYS A 84 -20.96 -25.24 3.64
N LYS A 85 -19.68 -24.95 3.93
CA LYS A 85 -19.24 -23.85 4.77
C LYS A 85 -17.77 -23.49 4.51
N PRO A 86 -17.35 -22.24 4.70
CA PRO A 86 -15.94 -21.89 4.78
C PRO A 86 -15.33 -22.26 6.14
N GLU A 87 -14.02 -22.41 6.17
CA GLU A 87 -13.21 -22.40 7.39
C GLU A 87 -12.68 -21.00 7.64
N ILE A 88 -12.66 -20.56 8.90
CA ILE A 88 -12.00 -19.30 9.28
C ILE A 88 -10.54 -19.61 9.55
N ILE A 89 -9.65 -18.87 8.89
CA ILE A 89 -8.20 -19.05 9.03
C ILE A 89 -7.52 -17.72 9.33
N ASP A 90 -6.34 -17.81 9.93
CA ASP A 90 -5.36 -16.73 9.92
C ASP A 90 -4.38 -16.97 8.77
N LEU A 91 -3.99 -15.90 8.07
CA LEU A 91 -2.94 -16.04 7.07
C LEU A 91 -1.58 -16.24 7.75
N PRO A 92 -0.78 -17.23 7.32
CA PRO A 92 0.60 -17.33 7.76
C PRO A 92 1.41 -16.13 7.24
N LYS A 93 2.50 -15.80 7.92
CA LYS A 93 3.50 -14.88 7.36
C LYS A 93 4.20 -15.54 6.17
N PRO A 94 4.53 -14.80 5.10
CA PRO A 94 5.28 -15.36 3.97
C PRO A 94 6.63 -15.90 4.43
N THR A 95 7.06 -17.00 3.83
CA THR A 95 8.34 -17.61 4.16
C THR A 95 9.44 -16.87 3.39
N LEU A 96 10.49 -16.40 4.08
CA LEU A 96 11.63 -15.69 3.46
C LEU A 96 12.45 -16.57 2.48
N SER A 97 12.11 -17.85 2.34
CA SER A 97 12.92 -18.89 1.71
C SER A 97 12.74 -19.03 0.19
N THR A 98 11.90 -18.23 -0.47
CA THR A 98 11.73 -18.31 -1.93
C THR A 98 11.89 -16.96 -2.61
N GLU A 99 13.06 -16.76 -3.21
CA GLU A 99 13.34 -15.73 -4.20
C GLU A 99 12.86 -16.22 -5.58
N TYR A 100 11.56 -16.11 -5.88
CA TYR A 100 11.17 -15.99 -7.29
C TYR A 100 11.42 -14.53 -7.68
N GLN A 101 12.52 -14.26 -8.40
CA GLN A 101 12.71 -12.95 -9.03
C GLN A 101 11.81 -12.88 -10.26
N LEU A 102 10.72 -12.13 -10.14
CA LEU A 102 9.83 -11.83 -11.27
C LEU A 102 10.34 -10.57 -11.96
N SER A 103 11.00 -10.75 -13.09
CA SER A 103 11.37 -9.67 -14.00
C SER A 103 10.17 -9.32 -14.87
N TRP A 104 9.38 -8.36 -14.41
CA TRP A 104 8.18 -7.90 -15.08
C TRP A 104 8.51 -7.07 -16.33
N THR A 105 7.93 -7.44 -17.47
CA THR A 105 8.05 -6.70 -18.73
C THR A 105 6.69 -6.19 -19.20
N PRO A 106 6.56 -4.91 -19.59
CA PRO A 106 5.33 -4.37 -20.16
C PRO A 106 4.94 -5.06 -21.49
N SER A 107 3.65 -5.20 -21.73
CA SER A 107 3.07 -5.78 -22.96
C SER A 107 3.12 -4.85 -24.17
N ILE A 108 3.46 -3.59 -23.93
CA ILE A 108 3.64 -2.52 -24.91
C ILE A 108 4.81 -1.64 -24.48
N SER A 109 5.49 -1.03 -25.43
CA SER A 109 6.50 0.00 -25.19
C SER A 109 5.89 1.29 -24.63
N GLU A 110 6.73 2.11 -24.01
CA GLU A 110 6.33 3.45 -23.55
C GLU A 110 5.85 4.34 -24.72
N ALA A 111 6.48 4.22 -25.89
CA ALA A 111 6.05 4.94 -27.09
C ALA A 111 4.63 4.53 -27.56
N GLU A 112 4.32 3.24 -27.55
CA GLU A 112 2.97 2.74 -27.87
C GLU A 112 1.94 3.21 -26.83
N TYR A 113 2.32 3.26 -25.55
CA TYR A 113 1.47 3.82 -24.49
C TYR A 113 1.14 5.29 -24.77
N HIS A 114 2.14 6.12 -25.07
CA HIS A 114 1.93 7.54 -25.42
C HIS A 114 1.02 7.72 -26.64
N GLN A 115 1.18 6.88 -27.65
CA GLN A 115 0.33 6.91 -28.84
C GLN A 115 -1.12 6.57 -28.49
N ALA A 116 -1.35 5.55 -27.65
CA ALA A 116 -2.68 5.20 -27.19
C ALA A 116 -3.34 6.32 -26.38
N ILE A 117 -2.61 6.98 -25.48
CA ILE A 117 -3.13 8.15 -24.75
C ILE A 117 -3.50 9.29 -25.71
N THR A 118 -2.68 9.55 -26.72
CA THR A 118 -2.96 10.56 -27.75
C THR A 118 -4.28 10.24 -28.48
N LYS A 119 -4.47 8.98 -28.90
CA LYS A 119 -5.70 8.54 -29.55
C LYS A 119 -6.93 8.60 -28.63
N ILE A 120 -6.77 8.31 -27.34
CA ILE A 120 -7.83 8.49 -26.34
C ILE A 120 -8.23 9.96 -26.25
N LYS A 121 -7.27 10.89 -26.24
CA LYS A 121 -7.56 12.33 -26.25
C LYS A 121 -8.30 12.77 -27.51
N GLU A 122 -7.99 12.20 -28.66
CA GLU A 122 -8.74 12.45 -29.90
C GLU A 122 -10.20 12.00 -29.75
N TYR A 123 -10.45 10.80 -29.21
CA TYR A 123 -11.81 10.34 -28.92
C TYR A 123 -12.55 11.26 -27.93
N ILE A 124 -11.86 11.75 -26.89
CA ILE A 124 -12.45 12.71 -25.95
C ILE A 124 -12.76 14.05 -26.64
N ALA A 125 -11.85 14.56 -27.48
CA ALA A 125 -12.04 15.81 -28.23
C ALA A 125 -13.24 15.75 -29.18
N LEU A 126 -13.49 14.58 -29.79
CA LEU A 126 -14.63 14.34 -30.67
C LEU A 126 -15.95 14.14 -29.90
N GLY A 127 -15.89 13.99 -28.57
CA GLY A 127 -17.07 13.76 -27.74
C GLY A 127 -17.54 12.30 -27.70
N ASP A 128 -16.72 11.35 -28.17
CA ASP A 128 -17.06 9.92 -28.14
C ASP A 128 -17.09 9.36 -26.70
N THR A 129 -16.27 9.93 -25.82
CA THR A 129 -16.14 9.52 -24.41
C THR A 129 -15.62 10.67 -23.55
N TYR A 130 -15.88 10.63 -22.24
CA TYR A 130 -15.36 11.56 -21.25
C TYR A 130 -14.13 11.01 -20.51
N GLN A 131 -14.05 9.68 -20.38
CA GLN A 131 -12.97 9.01 -19.66
C GLN A 131 -12.80 7.60 -20.22
N VAL A 132 -11.55 7.17 -20.42
CA VAL A 132 -11.20 5.79 -20.79
C VAL A 132 -10.27 5.20 -19.73
N ASN A 133 -10.66 4.10 -19.09
CA ASN A 133 -9.75 3.35 -18.23
C ASN A 133 -8.82 2.50 -19.08
N TYR A 134 -7.70 3.09 -19.51
CA TYR A 134 -6.71 2.45 -20.36
C TYR A 134 -5.67 1.69 -19.54
N THR A 135 -5.34 0.48 -19.97
CA THR A 135 -4.51 -0.42 -19.19
C THR A 135 -3.50 -1.17 -20.05
N LEU A 136 -2.39 -1.56 -19.43
CA LEU A 136 -1.37 -2.43 -19.99
C LEU A 136 -1.21 -3.68 -19.13
N ARG A 137 -0.48 -4.68 -19.63
CA ARG A 137 -0.10 -5.87 -18.87
C ARG A 137 1.39 -5.86 -18.59
N LEU A 138 1.76 -6.28 -17.40
CA LEU A 138 3.11 -6.68 -17.06
C LEU A 138 3.15 -8.20 -17.08
N ASN A 139 4.11 -8.80 -17.78
CA ASN A 139 4.27 -10.24 -17.88
C ASN A 139 5.61 -10.65 -17.26
N ALA A 140 5.68 -11.84 -16.67
CA ALA A 140 6.91 -12.42 -16.17
C ALA A 140 6.84 -13.95 -16.25
N PRO A 141 7.93 -14.65 -16.62
CA PRO A 141 8.02 -16.08 -16.40
C PRO A 141 7.83 -16.40 -14.92
N PHE A 142 7.01 -17.40 -14.60
CA PHE A 142 6.72 -17.77 -13.22
C PHE A 142 6.88 -19.26 -13.00
N THR A 143 7.86 -19.60 -12.14
CA THR A 143 8.06 -20.93 -11.57
C THR A 143 8.21 -20.77 -10.07
N GLY A 144 7.22 -21.19 -9.29
CA GLY A 144 7.24 -20.98 -7.84
C GLY A 144 5.90 -21.26 -7.18
N ASP A 145 5.84 -20.99 -5.88
CA ASP A 145 4.60 -21.13 -5.11
C ASP A 145 3.75 -19.85 -5.21
N SER A 146 2.65 -19.95 -5.95
CA SER A 146 1.61 -18.92 -6.04
C SER A 146 1.06 -18.47 -4.67
N TRP A 147 1.03 -19.36 -3.68
CA TRP A 147 0.57 -19.05 -2.33
C TRP A 147 1.50 -18.07 -1.63
N GLU A 148 2.81 -18.30 -1.71
CA GLU A 148 3.83 -17.37 -1.20
C GLU A 148 3.74 -16.01 -1.90
N LEU A 149 3.53 -15.99 -3.23
CA LEU A 149 3.28 -14.73 -3.96
C LEU A 149 2.08 -13.98 -3.41
N PHE A 150 0.97 -14.68 -3.19
CA PHE A 150 -0.23 -14.08 -2.62
C PHE A 150 0.02 -13.49 -1.22
N LEU A 151 0.69 -14.23 -0.32
CA LEU A 151 1.00 -13.75 1.02
C LEU A 151 1.84 -12.46 1.00
N LYS A 152 2.88 -12.41 0.13
CA LYS A 152 3.71 -11.21 -0.03
C LYS A 152 2.90 -10.01 -0.54
N LEU A 153 2.05 -10.21 -1.55
CA LEU A 153 1.20 -9.15 -2.11
C LEU A 153 0.22 -8.57 -1.07
N VAL A 154 -0.44 -9.45 -0.31
CA VAL A 154 -1.40 -9.02 0.73
C VAL A 154 -0.68 -8.29 1.86
N GLN A 155 0.49 -8.75 2.30
CA GLN A 155 1.28 -8.07 3.32
C GLN A 155 1.78 -6.70 2.85
N ALA A 156 2.24 -6.60 1.60
CA ALA A 156 2.68 -5.34 1.00
C ALA A 156 1.54 -4.31 0.95
N GLN A 157 0.35 -4.74 0.54
CA GLN A 157 -0.79 -3.84 0.31
C GLN A 157 -1.64 -3.56 1.55
N LYS A 158 -1.64 -4.46 2.56
CA LYS A 158 -2.69 -4.60 3.59
C LYS A 158 -4.08 -4.56 2.97
N ALA A 159 -4.30 -5.43 1.97
CA ALA A 159 -5.52 -5.42 1.15
C ALA A 159 -6.78 -5.77 1.95
N ASN A 160 -7.80 -4.90 1.90
CA ASN A 160 -9.08 -5.13 2.57
C ASN A 160 -9.94 -6.21 1.86
N TYR A 161 -9.71 -6.44 0.57
CA TYR A 161 -10.50 -7.38 -0.25
C TYR A 161 -9.61 -8.37 -0.99
N GLY A 162 -8.53 -8.81 -0.34
CA GLY A 162 -7.60 -9.79 -0.91
C GLY A 162 -8.26 -11.15 -1.14
N ALA A 163 -7.80 -11.84 -2.18
CA ALA A 163 -8.27 -13.17 -2.55
C ALA A 163 -7.17 -14.01 -3.22
N TYR A 164 -7.13 -15.29 -2.89
CA TYR A 164 -6.32 -16.31 -3.55
C TYR A 164 -7.23 -17.38 -4.13
N ILE A 165 -7.01 -17.74 -5.38
CA ILE A 165 -7.73 -18.83 -6.05
C ILE A 165 -6.70 -19.73 -6.72
N ASN A 166 -6.71 -21.02 -6.39
CA ASN A 166 -5.82 -22.00 -6.98
C ASN A 166 -6.65 -23.12 -7.62
N ILE A 167 -6.88 -23.01 -8.92
CA ILE A 167 -7.62 -23.98 -9.73
C ILE A 167 -6.67 -24.72 -10.66
N ASP A 168 -7.15 -25.68 -11.44
CA ASP A 168 -6.35 -26.59 -12.27
C ASP A 168 -5.21 -25.88 -13.03
N ASN A 169 -5.56 -25.04 -14.01
CA ASN A 169 -4.59 -24.41 -14.92
C ASN A 169 -4.16 -23.01 -14.47
N PHE A 170 -4.84 -22.41 -13.49
CA PHE A 170 -4.61 -21.02 -13.11
C PHE A 170 -4.48 -20.85 -11.60
N ALA A 171 -3.69 -19.85 -11.20
CA ALA A 171 -3.78 -19.27 -9.86
C ALA A 171 -4.00 -17.77 -9.96
N ILE A 172 -4.81 -17.22 -9.06
CA ILE A 172 -5.12 -15.78 -8.98
C ILE A 172 -4.66 -15.31 -7.60
N CYS A 173 -3.76 -14.33 -7.56
CA CYS A 173 -3.24 -13.73 -6.35
C CYS A 173 -3.66 -12.25 -6.32
N SER A 174 -4.76 -11.95 -5.63
CA SER A 174 -5.36 -10.62 -5.58
C SER A 174 -5.10 -9.93 -4.24
N ALA A 175 -4.55 -8.72 -4.30
CA ALA A 175 -4.44 -7.79 -3.19
C ALA A 175 -5.36 -6.57 -3.41
N SER A 176 -6.59 -6.82 -3.87
CA SER A 176 -7.51 -5.75 -4.24
C SER A 176 -7.87 -4.85 -3.05
N PRO A 177 -7.83 -3.51 -3.25
CA PRO A 177 -8.27 -2.51 -2.28
C PRO A 177 -9.73 -2.08 -2.49
N GLU A 178 -10.39 -2.49 -3.59
CA GLU A 178 -11.68 -1.93 -4.01
C GLU A 178 -12.83 -2.91 -3.80
N LEU A 179 -13.90 -2.45 -3.15
CA LEU A 179 -15.14 -3.19 -3.07
C LEU A 179 -15.99 -2.90 -4.31
N PHE A 180 -16.23 -3.92 -5.12
CA PHE A 180 -17.19 -3.82 -6.22
C PHE A 180 -18.61 -3.69 -5.64
N PHE A 181 -19.05 -4.69 -4.87
CA PHE A 181 -20.23 -4.57 -4.05
C PHE A 181 -20.22 -5.54 -2.87
N ARG A 182 -20.99 -5.21 -1.83
CA ARG A 182 -21.38 -6.10 -0.74
C ARG A 182 -22.90 -6.10 -0.61
N LEU A 183 -23.47 -7.28 -0.44
CA LEU A 183 -24.87 -7.47 -0.07
C LEU A 183 -24.93 -7.99 1.36
N ASP A 184 -25.71 -7.32 2.21
CA ASP A 184 -26.00 -7.71 3.59
C ASP A 184 -27.52 -7.75 3.78
N GLY A 185 -28.12 -8.92 3.59
CA GLY A 185 -29.58 -9.08 3.49
C GLY A 185 -30.11 -8.28 2.29
N ASP A 186 -30.86 -7.22 2.55
CA ASP A 186 -31.36 -6.33 1.49
C ASP A 186 -30.46 -5.12 1.25
N THR A 187 -29.37 -4.94 2.01
CA THR A 187 -28.51 -3.76 1.88
C THR A 187 -27.42 -4.00 0.86
N LEU A 188 -27.49 -3.32 -0.28
CA LEU A 188 -26.43 -3.29 -1.29
C LEU A 188 -25.52 -2.09 -1.04
N THR A 189 -24.22 -2.32 -1.02
CA THR A 189 -23.19 -1.30 -0.78
C THR A 189 -22.08 -1.41 -1.82
N SER A 190 -21.67 -0.29 -2.42
CA SER A 190 -20.50 -0.21 -3.31
C SER A 190 -19.58 0.93 -2.85
N LEU A 191 -18.26 0.71 -2.90
CA LEU A 191 -17.25 1.69 -2.48
C LEU A 191 -16.31 2.01 -3.65
N PRO A 192 -16.75 2.82 -4.64
CA PRO A 192 -15.82 3.30 -5.67
C PRO A 192 -14.65 4.07 -5.07
N MET A 193 -13.49 3.89 -5.69
CA MET A 193 -12.29 4.64 -5.34
C MET A 193 -11.76 5.42 -6.55
N LYS A 194 -11.54 6.72 -6.37
CA LYS A 194 -10.87 7.61 -7.32
C LYS A 194 -10.20 8.74 -6.57
N GLY A 195 -8.97 9.04 -6.97
CA GLY A 195 -8.04 9.91 -6.27
C GLY A 195 -7.08 9.13 -5.38
N THR A 196 -5.79 9.23 -5.71
CA THR A 196 -4.69 8.56 -5.03
C THR A 196 -3.59 9.59 -4.78
N ALA A 197 -2.99 9.58 -3.59
CA ALA A 197 -1.81 10.38 -3.30
C ALA A 197 -0.77 9.52 -2.57
N ALA A 198 0.52 9.78 -2.79
CA ALA A 198 1.57 9.11 -2.03
C ALA A 198 1.47 9.44 -0.53
N ARG A 199 2.01 8.57 0.34
CA ARG A 199 2.14 8.90 1.76
C ARG A 199 3.21 9.97 1.96
N GLY A 200 3.02 10.83 2.95
CA GLY A 200 4.04 11.78 3.38
C GLY A 200 5.18 11.09 4.13
N LEU A 201 6.35 11.71 4.20
CA LEU A 201 7.51 11.13 4.90
C LEU A 201 7.47 11.33 6.42
N THR A 202 6.62 12.24 6.90
CA THR A 202 6.39 12.51 8.33
C THR A 202 4.89 12.50 8.60
N LEU A 203 4.47 12.34 9.85
CA LEU A 203 3.04 12.40 10.19
C LEU A 203 2.37 13.72 9.78
N ALA A 204 3.08 14.84 9.92
CA ALA A 204 2.54 16.16 9.57
C ALA A 204 2.32 16.27 8.05
N THR A 205 3.36 16.01 7.25
CA THR A 205 3.27 16.05 5.79
C THR A 205 2.27 15.02 5.24
N ASP A 206 2.16 13.87 5.90
CA ASP A 206 1.19 12.83 5.55
C ASP A 206 -0.26 13.27 5.75
N HIS A 207 -0.55 14.02 6.82
CA HIS A 207 -1.87 14.63 7.03
C HIS A 207 -2.16 15.76 6.05
N ASP A 208 -1.16 16.59 5.73
CA ASP A 208 -1.33 17.67 4.75
C ASP A 208 -1.67 17.11 3.36
N ILE A 209 -0.99 16.04 2.93
CA ILE A 209 -1.30 15.35 1.68
C ILE A 209 -2.71 14.75 1.69
N ALA A 210 -3.12 14.13 2.80
CA ALA A 210 -4.48 13.60 2.93
C ALA A 210 -5.54 14.69 2.79
N ASN A 211 -5.31 15.86 3.40
CA ASN A 211 -6.20 17.02 3.30
C ASN A 211 -6.22 17.59 1.87
N GLN A 212 -5.05 17.72 1.23
CA GLN A 212 -4.96 18.14 -0.17
C GLN A 212 -5.73 17.21 -1.10
N LEU A 213 -5.61 15.89 -0.90
CA LEU A 213 -6.39 14.91 -1.65
C LEU A 213 -7.88 15.09 -1.42
N HIS A 214 -8.31 15.25 -0.16
CA HIS A 214 -9.72 15.45 0.20
C HIS A 214 -10.34 16.67 -0.48
N PHE A 215 -9.61 17.79 -0.56
CA PHE A 215 -10.09 19.04 -1.14
C PHE A 215 -9.78 19.22 -2.63
N SER A 216 -9.07 18.29 -3.27
CA SER A 216 -8.69 18.38 -4.68
C SER A 216 -9.91 18.39 -5.59
N GLU A 217 -10.13 19.51 -6.29
CA GLU A 217 -11.26 19.68 -7.22
C GLU A 217 -11.25 18.63 -8.34
N LYS A 218 -10.08 18.36 -8.94
CA LYS A 218 -9.90 17.30 -9.95
C LYS A 218 -10.35 15.94 -9.42
N ASN A 219 -9.79 15.50 -8.30
CA ASN A 219 -10.09 14.17 -7.74
C ASN A 219 -11.55 14.05 -7.31
N ARG A 220 -12.14 15.12 -6.75
CA ARG A 220 -13.56 15.15 -6.37
C ARG A 220 -14.47 15.05 -7.60
N ALA A 221 -14.15 15.77 -8.68
CA ALA A 221 -14.93 15.71 -9.92
C ALA A 221 -14.94 14.30 -10.51
N GLU A 222 -13.77 13.66 -10.63
CA GLU A 222 -13.65 12.26 -11.07
C GLU A 222 -14.44 11.31 -10.16
N ASN A 223 -14.33 11.49 -8.84
CA ASN A 223 -15.03 10.65 -7.88
C ASN A 223 -16.55 10.79 -7.97
N VAL A 224 -17.08 12.03 -8.09
CA VAL A 224 -18.52 12.28 -8.27
C VAL A 224 -19.03 11.61 -9.54
N MET A 225 -18.31 11.72 -10.65
CA MET A 225 -18.70 11.09 -11.91
C MET A 225 -18.88 9.57 -11.73
N ILE A 226 -17.94 8.89 -11.08
CA ILE A 226 -18.05 7.45 -10.81
C ILE A 226 -19.18 7.14 -9.83
N VAL A 227 -19.36 7.96 -8.79
CA VAL A 227 -20.48 7.81 -7.84
C VAL A 227 -21.81 7.91 -8.57
N ASP A 228 -21.97 8.85 -9.49
CA ASP A 228 -23.22 9.03 -10.25
C ASP A 228 -23.49 7.87 -11.20
N MET A 229 -22.46 7.32 -11.87
CA MET A 229 -22.59 6.10 -12.66
C MET A 229 -23.07 4.92 -11.79
N ILE A 230 -22.46 4.73 -10.62
CA ILE A 230 -22.82 3.64 -9.71
C ILE A 230 -24.22 3.83 -9.13
N ARG A 231 -24.61 5.08 -8.79
CA ARG A 231 -25.98 5.39 -8.36
C ARG A 231 -27.00 5.07 -9.43
N ASN A 232 -26.68 5.39 -10.70
CA ASN A 232 -27.55 5.07 -11.83
C ASN A 232 -27.71 3.55 -11.99
N ASP A 233 -26.60 2.81 -11.99
CA ASP A 233 -26.60 1.35 -12.13
C ASP A 233 -27.33 0.68 -10.94
N ILE A 234 -27.03 1.05 -9.69
CA ILE A 234 -27.72 0.55 -8.49
C ILE A 234 -29.22 0.93 -8.53
N GLY A 235 -29.56 2.12 -9.01
CA GLY A 235 -30.94 2.59 -9.12
C GLY A 235 -31.84 1.70 -9.96
N ARG A 236 -31.29 0.95 -10.93
CA ARG A 236 -32.04 0.01 -11.78
C ARG A 236 -32.53 -1.24 -11.04
N ILE A 237 -31.89 -1.58 -9.91
CA ILE A 237 -32.17 -2.78 -9.10
C ILE A 237 -32.54 -2.47 -7.66
N ALA A 238 -32.52 -1.19 -7.27
CA ALA A 238 -32.85 -0.74 -5.93
C ALA A 238 -34.36 -0.52 -5.75
N ASN A 239 -34.81 -0.66 -4.51
CA ASN A 239 -36.13 -0.20 -4.10
C ASN A 239 -36.18 1.33 -4.25
N ILE A 240 -37.33 1.84 -4.70
CA ILE A 240 -37.56 3.27 -4.94
C ILE A 240 -37.16 4.10 -3.71
N ASN A 241 -36.47 5.23 -3.93
CA ASN A 241 -36.03 6.17 -2.90
C ASN A 241 -35.08 5.60 -1.83
N THR A 242 -34.37 4.49 -2.11
CA THR A 242 -33.42 3.90 -1.14
C THR A 242 -31.94 4.14 -1.48
N VAL A 243 -31.63 4.59 -2.70
CA VAL A 243 -30.26 4.90 -3.12
C VAL A 243 -29.76 6.16 -2.40
N THR A 244 -28.69 6.01 -1.63
CA THR A 244 -28.08 7.06 -0.81
C THR A 244 -26.56 7.03 -0.91
N VAL A 245 -25.91 8.16 -0.62
CA VAL A 245 -24.45 8.30 -0.60
C VAL A 245 -24.01 8.74 0.79
N PRO A 246 -23.94 7.83 1.78
CA PRO A 246 -23.70 8.20 3.18
C PRO A 246 -22.31 8.79 3.44
N LYS A 247 -21.32 8.51 2.59
CA LYS A 247 -19.96 9.06 2.68
C LYS A 247 -19.48 9.44 1.30
N LEU A 248 -18.99 10.67 1.15
CA LEU A 248 -18.44 11.18 -0.10
C LEU A 248 -17.05 11.74 0.18
N PHE A 249 -16.07 11.41 -0.67
CA PHE A 249 -14.68 11.86 -0.57
C PHE A 249 -13.94 11.44 0.72
N ASN A 250 -14.29 10.28 1.27
CA ASN A 250 -13.60 9.75 2.44
C ASN A 250 -12.16 9.37 2.07
N VAL A 251 -11.17 9.88 2.79
CA VAL A 251 -9.76 9.58 2.53
C VAL A 251 -9.30 8.46 3.47
N GLU A 252 -8.98 7.30 2.88
CA GLU A 252 -8.53 6.11 3.59
C GLU A 252 -7.01 6.00 3.56
N LYS A 253 -6.43 5.75 4.75
CA LYS A 253 -5.00 5.51 4.90
C LYS A 253 -4.68 4.10 4.42
N TYR A 254 -3.97 3.99 3.30
CA TYR A 254 -3.26 2.77 2.96
C TYR A 254 -1.78 2.92 3.28
N PRO A 255 -1.06 1.81 3.39
CA PRO A 255 0.30 1.91 3.85
C PRO A 255 1.32 2.54 2.87
N THR A 256 1.02 2.64 1.57
CA THR A 256 1.87 3.32 0.58
C THR A 256 1.20 4.55 -0.04
N VAL A 257 -0.12 4.65 0.07
CA VAL A 257 -0.91 5.73 -0.55
C VAL A 257 -2.07 6.15 0.36
N TRP A 258 -2.52 7.37 0.20
CA TRP A 258 -3.87 7.79 0.54
C TRP A 258 -4.80 7.50 -0.62
N GLN A 259 -6.01 7.06 -0.29
CA GLN A 259 -7.01 6.72 -1.29
C GLN A 259 -8.33 7.39 -0.97
N MET A 260 -8.90 8.11 -1.92
CA MET A 260 -10.25 8.65 -1.78
C MET A 260 -11.29 7.61 -2.22
N THR A 261 -12.26 7.37 -1.34
CA THR A 261 -13.40 6.47 -1.52
C THR A 261 -14.72 7.20 -1.27
N SER A 262 -15.77 6.74 -1.93
CA SER A 262 -17.14 7.17 -1.65
C SER A 262 -18.01 5.95 -1.46
N THR A 263 -19.07 6.05 -0.68
CA THR A 263 -19.96 4.92 -0.36
C THR A 263 -21.32 5.17 -0.98
N VAL A 264 -21.79 4.25 -1.82
CA VAL A 264 -23.15 4.23 -2.35
C VAL A 264 -23.89 3.05 -1.72
N THR A 265 -25.07 3.29 -1.16
CA THR A 265 -25.90 2.24 -0.55
C THR A 265 -27.33 2.28 -1.05
N ALA A 266 -27.98 1.12 -1.14
CA ALA A 266 -29.40 1.00 -1.46
C ALA A 266 -30.03 -0.23 -0.79
N LYS A 267 -31.36 -0.30 -0.78
CA LYS A 267 -32.09 -1.53 -0.45
C LYS A 267 -32.50 -2.23 -1.74
N THR A 268 -32.37 -3.56 -1.81
CA THR A 268 -32.73 -4.33 -3.00
C THR A 268 -33.25 -5.73 -2.66
N THR A 269 -34.30 -6.16 -3.36
CA THR A 269 -34.79 -7.55 -3.36
C THR A 269 -34.28 -8.35 -4.55
N ALA A 270 -33.44 -7.78 -5.42
CA ALA A 270 -32.90 -8.43 -6.60
C ALA A 270 -32.08 -9.68 -6.25
N SER A 271 -32.03 -10.66 -7.16
CA SER A 271 -31.14 -11.81 -6.99
C SER A 271 -29.67 -11.40 -7.16
N ILE A 272 -28.72 -12.20 -6.66
CA ILE A 272 -27.29 -11.94 -6.91
C ILE A 272 -26.99 -11.91 -8.41
N THR A 273 -27.66 -12.77 -9.19
CA THR A 273 -27.53 -12.79 -10.63
C THR A 273 -27.96 -11.47 -11.27
N ASP A 274 -29.08 -10.88 -10.83
CA ASP A 274 -29.57 -9.61 -11.36
C ASP A 274 -28.70 -8.43 -10.92
N ILE A 275 -28.17 -8.48 -9.68
CA ILE A 275 -27.19 -7.50 -9.19
C ILE A 275 -25.95 -7.50 -10.08
N ILE A 276 -25.35 -8.67 -10.33
CA ILE A 276 -24.15 -8.79 -11.16
C ILE A 276 -24.45 -8.37 -12.61
N LYS A 277 -25.57 -8.81 -13.20
CA LYS A 277 -25.99 -8.43 -14.55
C LYS A 277 -26.02 -6.91 -14.78
N VAL A 278 -26.46 -6.16 -13.78
CA VAL A 278 -26.62 -4.70 -13.90
C VAL A 278 -25.34 -3.95 -13.58
N LEU A 279 -24.59 -4.41 -12.57
CA LEU A 279 -23.39 -3.70 -12.10
C LEU A 279 -22.12 -4.03 -12.89
N PHE A 280 -22.05 -5.19 -13.56
CA PHE A 280 -20.82 -5.67 -14.21
C PHE A 280 -20.72 -5.21 -15.69
N PRO A 281 -19.54 -4.80 -16.16
CA PRO A 281 -18.29 -4.58 -15.42
C PRO A 281 -18.36 -3.31 -14.57
N CYS A 282 -17.51 -3.23 -13.54
CA CYS A 282 -17.53 -2.11 -12.61
C CYS A 282 -17.29 -0.75 -13.31
N ALA A 283 -18.06 0.26 -12.93
CA ALA A 283 -17.98 1.59 -13.53
C ALA A 283 -16.60 2.26 -13.38
N SER A 284 -15.88 2.01 -12.29
CA SER A 284 -14.59 2.63 -11.99
C SER A 284 -13.44 2.18 -12.91
N ILE A 285 -13.60 1.04 -13.60
CA ILE A 285 -12.56 0.39 -14.43
C ILE A 285 -12.90 0.33 -15.93
N THR A 286 -13.96 1.03 -16.34
CA THR A 286 -14.36 1.18 -17.74
C THR A 286 -14.21 2.65 -18.17
N GLY A 287 -15.20 3.48 -17.87
CA GLY A 287 -15.29 4.88 -18.27
C GLY A 287 -16.68 5.22 -18.82
N ALA A 288 -16.85 6.42 -19.35
CA ALA A 288 -18.17 6.99 -19.60
C ALA A 288 -18.24 7.69 -20.96
N PRO A 289 -19.24 7.41 -21.82
CA PRO A 289 -20.28 6.38 -21.68
C PRO A 289 -19.72 4.94 -21.78
N LYS A 290 -20.26 4.01 -20.97
CA LYS A 290 -19.72 2.64 -20.78
C LYS A 290 -19.55 1.89 -22.11
N THR A 291 -20.60 1.86 -22.94
CA THR A 291 -20.62 1.13 -24.22
C THR A 291 -19.51 1.59 -25.17
N ARG A 292 -19.49 2.88 -25.54
CA ARG A 292 -18.51 3.42 -26.48
C ARG A 292 -17.09 3.33 -25.94
N THR A 293 -16.92 3.55 -24.64
CA THR A 293 -15.61 3.44 -23.99
C THR A 293 -15.05 2.02 -24.05
N MET A 294 -15.88 0.99 -23.92
CA MET A 294 -15.43 -0.40 -24.01
C MET A 294 -15.01 -0.79 -25.44
N GLU A 295 -15.64 -0.23 -26.48
CA GLU A 295 -15.19 -0.38 -27.87
C GLU A 295 -13.78 0.22 -28.06
N ILE A 296 -13.56 1.43 -27.52
CA ILE A 296 -12.25 2.10 -27.56
C ILE A 296 -11.21 1.28 -26.80
N ILE A 297 -11.56 0.73 -25.62
CA ILE A 297 -10.66 -0.15 -24.85
C ILE A 297 -10.27 -1.38 -25.68
N GLN A 298 -11.24 -2.06 -26.31
CA GLN A 298 -10.97 -3.23 -27.14
C GLN A 298 -10.10 -2.88 -28.37
N GLU A 299 -10.26 -1.68 -28.93
CA GLU A 299 -9.45 -1.23 -30.06
C GLU A 299 -7.99 -0.96 -29.65
N LEU A 300 -7.77 -0.37 -28.47
CA LEU A 300 -6.46 0.13 -28.05
C LEU A 300 -5.66 -0.86 -27.20
N GLU A 301 -6.30 -1.79 -26.49
CA GLU A 301 -5.61 -2.84 -25.76
C GLU A 301 -5.26 -4.01 -26.70
N ASN A 302 -4.04 -4.54 -26.58
CA ASN A 302 -3.56 -5.61 -27.45
C ASN A 302 -3.85 -7.02 -26.92
N THR A 303 -4.43 -7.12 -25.72
CA THR A 303 -4.66 -8.38 -25.01
C THR A 303 -5.99 -8.35 -24.25
N PRO A 304 -6.67 -9.51 -24.06
CA PRO A 304 -7.78 -9.60 -23.12
C PRO A 304 -7.33 -9.25 -21.70
N ARG A 305 -8.25 -8.82 -20.85
CA ARG A 305 -7.97 -8.50 -19.44
C ARG A 305 -8.05 -9.74 -18.53
N HIS A 306 -8.76 -10.79 -18.93
CA HIS A 306 -8.99 -12.00 -18.12
C HIS A 306 -9.59 -11.64 -16.76
N ILE A 307 -8.94 -12.04 -15.66
CA ILE A 307 -9.39 -11.68 -14.32
C ILE A 307 -9.19 -10.20 -14.02
N TYR A 308 -8.23 -9.51 -14.65
CA TYR A 308 -7.96 -8.11 -14.34
C TYR A 308 -9.17 -7.24 -14.69
N THR A 309 -9.59 -6.40 -13.74
CA THR A 309 -10.84 -5.60 -13.81
C THR A 309 -12.14 -6.41 -13.89
N GLY A 310 -12.08 -7.73 -13.72
CA GLY A 310 -13.24 -8.57 -13.36
C GLY A 310 -13.60 -8.45 -11.88
N CYS A 311 -14.17 -9.51 -11.29
CA CYS A 311 -14.48 -9.53 -9.87
C CYS A 311 -14.23 -10.90 -9.21
N ILE A 312 -13.82 -10.88 -7.95
CA ILE A 312 -13.60 -12.07 -7.12
C ILE A 312 -14.42 -11.94 -5.85
N GLY A 313 -15.08 -13.02 -5.41
CA GLY A 313 -15.94 -12.93 -4.24
C GLY A 313 -16.55 -14.23 -3.77
N PHE A 314 -17.45 -14.09 -2.79
CA PHE A 314 -18.26 -15.18 -2.25
C PHE A 314 -19.72 -14.77 -2.09
N ILE A 315 -20.59 -15.78 -2.03
CA ILE A 315 -22.02 -15.70 -1.78
C ILE A 315 -22.36 -16.71 -0.68
N SER A 316 -23.13 -16.29 0.31
CA SER A 316 -23.61 -17.12 1.41
C SER A 316 -25.09 -17.51 1.22
N PRO A 317 -25.55 -18.57 1.89
CA PRO A 317 -26.96 -18.93 1.89
C PRO A 317 -27.86 -17.94 2.65
N GLN A 318 -27.29 -17.03 3.45
CA GLN A 318 -28.01 -16.01 4.21
C GLN A 318 -28.21 -14.68 3.44
N ARG A 319 -28.14 -14.70 2.10
CA ARG A 319 -28.23 -13.49 1.25
C ARG A 319 -27.16 -12.45 1.62
N GLU A 320 -25.97 -12.93 2.00
CA GLU A 320 -24.78 -12.09 2.10
C GLU A 320 -23.83 -12.40 0.95
N ALA A 321 -23.22 -11.38 0.35
CA ALA A 321 -22.22 -11.54 -0.69
C ALA A 321 -21.19 -10.41 -0.63
N GLN A 322 -19.96 -10.69 -1.07
CA GLN A 322 -18.92 -9.67 -1.19
C GLN A 322 -18.08 -9.95 -2.43
N PHE A 323 -17.98 -8.97 -3.32
CA PHE A 323 -17.14 -9.02 -4.51
C PHE A 323 -16.21 -7.82 -4.55
N ASN A 324 -14.95 -8.06 -4.87
CA ASN A 324 -13.97 -7.01 -5.13
C ASN A 324 -13.96 -6.62 -6.62
N VAL A 325 -13.32 -5.50 -6.94
CA VAL A 325 -12.84 -5.26 -8.31
C VAL A 325 -11.46 -5.90 -8.41
N ALA A 326 -11.23 -6.77 -9.39
CA ALA A 326 -9.99 -7.54 -9.51
C ALA A 326 -8.82 -6.70 -10.08
N ILE A 327 -8.41 -5.69 -9.31
CA ILE A 327 -7.21 -4.88 -9.52
C ILE A 327 -6.14 -5.27 -8.49
N ARG A 328 -4.89 -4.86 -8.69
CA ARG A 328 -3.74 -5.34 -7.89
C ARG A 328 -3.72 -6.87 -7.79
N THR A 329 -3.92 -7.52 -8.94
CA THR A 329 -4.15 -8.95 -9.07
C THR A 329 -3.16 -9.55 -10.06
N VAL A 330 -2.43 -10.59 -9.63
CA VAL A 330 -1.60 -11.41 -10.50
C VAL A 330 -2.39 -12.64 -10.94
N LEU A 331 -2.44 -12.87 -12.25
CA LEU A 331 -2.92 -14.12 -12.86
C LEU A 331 -1.69 -14.97 -13.21
N ILE A 332 -1.66 -16.21 -12.74
CA ILE A 332 -0.64 -17.20 -13.07
C ILE A 332 -1.28 -18.25 -13.97
N ASP A 333 -0.78 -18.35 -15.19
CA ASP A 333 -1.01 -19.47 -16.10
C ASP A 333 0.04 -20.55 -15.83
N LYS A 334 -0.40 -21.67 -15.27
CA LYS A 334 0.48 -22.79 -14.91
C LYS A 334 0.86 -23.65 -16.10
N THR A 335 0.05 -23.63 -17.15
CA THR A 335 0.33 -24.39 -18.38
C THR A 335 1.47 -23.72 -19.14
N ASN A 336 1.45 -22.40 -19.20
CA ASN A 336 2.46 -21.61 -19.91
C ASN A 336 3.61 -21.12 -19.01
N CYS A 337 3.55 -21.36 -17.70
CA CYS A 337 4.49 -20.86 -16.69
C CYS A 337 4.67 -19.33 -16.77
N GLN A 338 3.57 -18.60 -16.90
CA GLN A 338 3.55 -17.14 -17.03
C GLN A 338 2.73 -16.52 -15.91
N ALA A 339 3.22 -15.40 -15.37
CA ALA A 339 2.46 -14.50 -14.52
C ALA A 339 2.14 -13.22 -15.30
N GLN A 340 0.93 -12.72 -15.13
CA GLN A 340 0.45 -11.48 -15.71
C GLN A 340 -0.15 -10.58 -14.62
N TYR A 341 0.16 -9.29 -14.68
CA TYR A 341 -0.40 -8.27 -13.79
C TYR A 341 -0.93 -7.11 -14.63
N GLY A 342 -2.19 -6.75 -14.43
CA GLY A 342 -2.78 -5.60 -15.09
C GLY A 342 -2.56 -4.30 -14.32
N VAL A 343 -2.26 -3.23 -15.04
CA VAL A 343 -2.13 -1.89 -14.47
C VAL A 343 -2.62 -0.82 -15.43
N GLY A 344 -3.20 0.25 -14.92
CA GLY A 344 -3.71 1.36 -15.74
C GLY A 344 -4.40 2.43 -14.91
N GLY A 345 -5.05 3.36 -15.61
CA GLY A 345 -5.63 4.56 -15.05
C GLY A 345 -6.80 5.09 -15.88
N GLY A 346 -7.60 5.96 -15.28
CA GLY A 346 -8.69 6.65 -15.96
C GLY A 346 -8.15 7.88 -16.68
N ILE A 347 -8.11 7.81 -18.01
CA ILE A 347 -7.58 8.89 -18.85
C ILE A 347 -8.71 9.88 -19.13
N VAL A 348 -8.49 11.14 -18.73
CA VAL A 348 -9.35 12.28 -19.02
C VAL A 348 -8.63 13.29 -19.91
N TRP A 349 -9.32 14.34 -20.33
CA TRP A 349 -8.74 15.38 -21.19
C TRP A 349 -7.42 15.96 -20.66
N ASP A 350 -7.39 16.26 -19.37
CA ASP A 350 -6.25 16.88 -18.68
C ASP A 350 -5.16 15.88 -18.27
N SER A 351 -5.31 14.58 -18.56
CA SER A 351 -4.29 13.57 -18.26
C SER A 351 -3.02 13.83 -19.06
N LEU A 352 -1.87 13.92 -18.41
CA LEU A 352 -0.57 13.99 -19.06
C LEU A 352 -0.01 12.58 -19.23
N SER A 353 0.41 12.22 -20.44
CA SER A 353 0.76 10.83 -20.73
C SER A 353 1.96 10.31 -19.94
N SER A 354 2.93 11.19 -19.61
CA SER A 354 4.07 10.87 -18.73
C SER A 354 3.61 10.50 -17.32
N ASP A 355 2.69 11.30 -16.78
CA ASP A 355 2.23 11.18 -15.41
C ASP A 355 1.40 9.91 -15.23
N GLU A 356 0.56 9.57 -16.22
CA GLU A 356 -0.23 8.33 -16.24
C GLU A 356 0.66 7.08 -16.35
N TYR A 357 1.76 7.16 -17.14
CA TYR A 357 2.73 6.07 -17.21
C TYR A 357 3.48 5.89 -15.89
N GLN A 358 3.88 6.99 -15.26
CA GLN A 358 4.49 6.97 -13.92
C GLN A 358 3.51 6.43 -12.87
N GLU A 359 2.23 6.79 -12.94
CA GLU A 359 1.19 6.25 -12.06
C GLU A 359 1.05 4.72 -12.21
N CYS A 360 1.17 4.21 -13.45
CA CYS A 360 1.21 2.76 -13.68
C CYS A 360 2.39 2.10 -12.94
N GLN A 361 3.58 2.71 -12.99
CA GLN A 361 4.74 2.19 -12.25
C GLN A 361 4.51 2.21 -10.74
N VAL A 362 3.97 3.31 -10.19
CA VAL A 362 3.64 3.42 -8.76
C VAL A 362 2.64 2.34 -8.33
N LYS A 363 1.58 2.12 -9.12
CA LYS A 363 0.59 1.05 -8.87
C LYS A 363 1.19 -0.36 -8.97
N ALA A 364 2.25 -0.54 -9.75
CA ALA A 364 2.96 -1.82 -9.89
C ALA A 364 3.97 -2.08 -8.76
N GLN A 365 4.35 -1.08 -7.95
CA GLN A 365 5.31 -1.26 -6.84
C GLN A 365 4.89 -2.33 -5.83
N VAL A 366 3.58 -2.63 -5.71
CA VAL A 366 3.08 -3.72 -4.86
C VAL A 366 3.73 -5.09 -5.20
N LEU A 367 4.18 -5.27 -6.44
CA LEU A 367 4.84 -6.49 -6.92
C LEU A 367 6.26 -6.68 -6.34
N THR A 368 6.93 -5.58 -5.98
CA THR A 368 8.33 -5.58 -5.53
C THR A 368 8.50 -5.12 -4.09
N LEU A 369 7.45 -4.53 -3.48
CA LEU A 369 7.52 -3.95 -2.15
C LEU A 369 7.65 -5.04 -1.08
N ASN A 370 8.89 -5.34 -0.69
CA ASN A 370 9.16 -6.08 0.54
C ASN A 370 9.00 -5.15 1.73
N ARG A 371 8.05 -5.47 2.61
CA ARG A 371 7.93 -4.78 3.89
C ARG A 371 8.68 -5.54 4.95
N PRO A 372 9.80 -4.98 5.46
CA PRO A 372 10.47 -5.61 6.56
C PRO A 372 9.54 -5.59 7.77
N ASP A 373 9.52 -6.68 8.53
CA ASP A 373 9.02 -6.63 9.90
C ASP A 373 9.93 -5.69 10.69
N PHE A 374 9.35 -4.67 11.32
CA PHE A 374 10.10 -3.71 12.13
C PHE A 374 9.32 -3.32 13.37
N SER A 375 10.05 -2.85 14.37
CA SER A 375 9.51 -2.17 15.55
C SER A 375 9.90 -0.69 15.50
N LEU A 376 9.04 0.16 16.03
CA LEU A 376 9.44 1.51 16.42
C LEU A 376 10.42 1.39 17.59
N LEU A 377 11.45 2.23 17.56
CA LEU A 377 12.60 2.12 18.43
C LEU A 377 12.85 3.46 19.11
N GLU A 378 12.96 3.45 20.43
CA GLU A 378 13.53 4.55 21.19
C GLU A 378 14.79 4.16 21.94
N THR A 379 15.67 5.13 22.13
CA THR A 379 16.93 4.95 22.86
C THR A 379 17.09 6.12 23.82
N ILE A 380 16.79 5.86 25.08
CA ILE A 380 16.59 6.87 26.12
C ILE A 380 17.76 6.77 27.10
N LEU A 381 18.35 7.90 27.45
CA LEU A 381 19.32 8.00 28.54
C LEU A 381 18.58 8.23 29.85
N TRP A 382 18.91 7.44 30.87
CA TRP A 382 18.54 7.71 32.25
C TRP A 382 19.80 7.91 33.08
N GLN A 383 19.79 8.93 33.92
CA GLN A 383 20.87 9.25 34.84
C GLN A 383 20.31 9.30 36.28
N PRO A 384 21.01 8.78 37.29
CA PRO A 384 20.50 8.70 38.66
C PRO A 384 20.04 10.05 39.23
N ASP A 385 20.79 11.12 38.95
CA ASP A 385 20.54 12.45 39.54
C ASP A 385 19.67 13.34 38.64
N ASN A 386 19.54 13.03 37.34
CA ASN A 386 18.85 13.87 36.36
C ASN A 386 17.61 13.21 35.73
N GLY A 387 17.34 11.94 36.05
CA GLY A 387 16.25 11.16 35.46
C GLY A 387 16.43 10.91 33.97
N TYR A 388 15.32 10.86 33.23
CA TYR A 388 15.32 10.63 31.79
C TYR A 388 15.67 11.89 31.00
N PHE A 389 16.70 11.82 30.16
CA PHE A 389 17.09 12.93 29.30
C PHE A 389 16.11 13.07 28.11
N VAL A 390 15.54 14.27 27.94
CA VAL A 390 14.60 14.65 26.85
C VAL A 390 13.44 13.67 26.61
N LEU A 391 12.89 13.06 27.68
CA LEU A 391 11.87 12.01 27.61
C LEU A 391 10.62 12.43 26.81
N ASP A 392 10.13 13.64 27.01
CA ASP A 392 8.90 14.11 26.35
C ASP A 392 9.06 14.10 24.82
N TYR A 393 10.23 14.51 24.32
CA TYR A 393 10.54 14.42 22.88
C TYR A 393 10.58 12.97 22.40
N HIS A 394 11.10 12.03 23.20
CA HIS A 394 11.08 10.60 22.86
C HIS A 394 9.66 10.06 22.76
N LEU A 395 8.80 10.38 23.73
CA LEU A 395 7.40 9.94 23.73
C LEU A 395 6.61 10.57 22.58
N GLN A 396 6.84 11.85 22.28
CA GLN A 396 6.21 12.53 21.16
C GLN A 396 6.62 11.90 19.82
N ARG A 397 7.91 11.65 19.59
CA ARG A 397 8.37 11.00 18.35
C ARG A 397 7.81 9.58 18.20
N LEU A 398 7.80 8.81 19.29
CA LEU A 398 7.23 7.47 19.31
C LEU A 398 5.72 7.51 18.98
N GLN A 399 4.98 8.46 19.55
CA GLN A 399 3.55 8.65 19.29
C GLN A 399 3.28 9.05 17.84
N SER A 400 4.05 10.00 17.30
CA SER A 400 3.92 10.43 15.91
C SER A 400 4.19 9.28 14.95
N SER A 401 5.23 8.48 15.21
CA SER A 401 5.56 7.31 14.38
C SER A 401 4.51 6.20 14.53
N ALA A 402 4.02 5.95 15.74
CA ALA A 402 2.96 4.97 15.99
C ALA A 402 1.69 5.35 15.24
N SER A 403 1.30 6.62 15.25
CA SER A 403 0.16 7.14 14.50
C SER A 403 0.37 7.09 12.98
N TYR A 404 1.60 7.28 12.51
CA TYR A 404 1.93 7.18 11.09
C TYR A 404 1.80 5.75 10.54
N PHE A 405 2.24 4.74 11.31
CA PHE A 405 2.21 3.33 10.93
C PHE A 405 0.98 2.54 11.45
N ASP A 406 0.05 3.22 12.12
CA ASP A 406 -1.14 2.65 12.75
C ASP A 406 -0.83 1.61 13.86
N PHE A 407 0.26 1.80 14.60
CA PHE A 407 0.60 1.00 15.78
C PHE A 407 -0.17 1.53 16.98
N LYS A 408 -0.86 0.65 17.72
CA LYS A 408 -1.56 1.10 18.93
C LYS A 408 -0.55 1.37 20.03
N LEU A 409 -0.65 2.55 20.63
CA LEU A 409 0.25 3.01 21.67
C LEU A 409 -0.53 3.58 22.85
N ASP A 410 -0.18 3.12 24.04
CA ASP A 410 -0.60 3.72 25.30
C ASP A 410 0.63 4.36 25.99
N ILE A 411 0.68 5.69 25.96
CA ILE A 411 1.79 6.46 26.55
C ILE A 411 1.80 6.34 28.08
N ASN A 412 0.64 6.27 28.72
CA ASN A 412 0.55 6.19 30.18
C ASN A 412 1.09 4.84 30.66
N LYS A 413 0.81 3.77 29.92
CA LYS A 413 1.42 2.46 30.15
C LYS A 413 2.94 2.51 30.02
N ILE A 414 3.48 3.18 28.99
CA ILE A 414 4.94 3.34 28.84
C ILE A 414 5.55 4.07 30.04
N LYS A 415 4.96 5.20 30.46
CA LYS A 415 5.46 5.97 31.61
C LYS A 415 5.49 5.12 32.88
N THR A 416 4.41 4.40 33.15
CA THR A 416 4.31 3.50 34.31
C THR A 416 5.36 2.37 34.27
N GLN A 417 5.58 1.78 33.09
CA GLN A 417 6.58 0.72 32.90
C GLN A 417 8.01 1.24 33.04
N LEU A 418 8.28 2.46 32.56
CA LEU A 418 9.57 3.15 32.76
C LEU A 418 9.84 3.41 34.25
N ASP A 419 8.86 3.95 34.99
CA ASP A 419 8.98 4.19 36.43
C ASP A 419 9.21 2.89 37.22
N GLN A 420 8.62 1.77 36.78
CA GLN A 420 8.88 0.47 37.36
C GLN A 420 10.28 -0.05 37.04
N LEU A 421 10.75 0.16 35.81
CA LEU A 421 12.05 -0.30 35.31
C LEU A 421 13.21 0.28 36.13
N ILE A 422 13.16 1.57 36.47
CA ILE A 422 14.26 2.25 37.17
C ILE A 422 14.41 1.83 38.63
N LYS A 423 13.40 1.18 39.23
CA LYS A 423 13.48 0.68 40.61
C LYS A 423 14.57 -0.37 40.81
N SER A 424 15.00 -1.04 39.72
CA SER A 424 16.07 -2.04 39.75
C SER A 424 17.45 -1.47 39.36
N PHE A 425 17.54 -0.19 39.04
CA PHE A 425 18.79 0.42 38.55
C PHE A 425 19.76 0.71 39.69
N LEU A 426 21.05 0.49 39.41
CA LEU A 426 22.13 0.92 40.29
C LEU A 426 22.43 2.41 40.07
N LYS A 427 23.25 3.01 40.95
CA LYS A 427 23.66 4.42 40.82
C LYS A 427 24.72 4.61 39.73
N GLN A 428 24.28 4.49 38.47
CA GLN A 428 25.06 4.71 37.25
C GLN A 428 24.13 5.08 36.10
N ASP A 429 24.68 5.54 34.98
CA ASP A 429 23.88 5.88 33.79
C ASP A 429 23.42 4.63 33.04
N TYR A 430 22.20 4.68 32.50
CA TYR A 430 21.61 3.59 31.72
C TYR A 430 21.13 4.08 30.36
N LYS A 431 21.36 3.25 29.34
CA LYS A 431 20.68 3.31 28.05
C LYS A 431 19.51 2.34 28.06
N ILE A 432 18.31 2.88 27.85
CA ILE A 432 17.08 2.10 27.73
C ILE A 432 16.70 2.06 26.25
N ARG A 433 16.64 0.85 25.69
CA ARG A 433 16.11 0.58 24.36
C ARG A 433 14.66 0.14 24.51
N LEU A 434 13.73 0.93 23.98
CA LEU A 434 12.29 0.63 23.97
C LEU A 434 11.90 0.23 22.54
N LEU A 435 11.23 -0.91 22.38
CA LEU A 435 10.67 -1.35 21.10
C LEU A 435 9.15 -1.46 21.19
N LEU A 436 8.44 -0.98 20.17
CA LEU A 436 7.01 -1.16 19.96
C LEU A 436 6.79 -1.82 18.58
N ASP A 437 6.21 -3.02 18.55
CA ASP A 437 5.86 -3.70 17.30
C ASP A 437 4.42 -3.41 16.83
N SER A 438 4.07 -3.92 15.65
CA SER A 438 2.74 -3.76 15.05
C SER A 438 1.62 -4.44 15.85
N ASP A 439 1.96 -5.42 16.67
CA ASP A 439 1.03 -6.14 17.55
C ASP A 439 0.85 -5.43 18.90
N SER A 440 1.36 -4.20 19.01
CA SER A 440 1.27 -3.34 20.19
C SER A 440 2.01 -3.90 21.40
N LYS A 441 2.96 -4.82 21.19
CA LYS A 441 3.83 -5.34 22.25
C LYS A 441 4.99 -4.38 22.46
N ILE A 442 5.22 -4.04 23.72
CA ILE A 442 6.31 -3.17 24.15
C ILE A 442 7.37 -4.03 24.82
N THR A 443 8.62 -3.88 24.41
CA THR A 443 9.77 -4.54 25.05
C THR A 443 10.86 -3.53 25.42
N TYR A 444 11.55 -3.81 26.51
CA TYR A 444 12.61 -2.95 27.04
C TYR A 444 13.91 -3.75 27.16
N GLN A 445 15.02 -3.15 26.78
CA GLN A 445 16.36 -3.64 27.07
C GLN A 445 17.15 -2.52 27.74
N THR A 446 17.80 -2.83 28.86
CA THR A 446 18.54 -1.87 29.68
C THR A 446 20.02 -2.21 29.67
N ILE A 447 20.85 -1.23 29.36
CA ILE A 447 22.30 -1.41 29.23
C ILE A 447 22.98 -0.34 30.10
N PRO A 448 23.73 -0.71 31.15
CA PRO A 448 24.60 0.22 31.87
C PRO A 448 25.58 0.90 30.92
N LEU A 449 25.78 2.21 31.07
CA LEU A 449 26.73 2.97 30.27
C LEU A 449 28.04 3.16 31.05
N SER A 450 29.15 2.92 30.38
CA SER A 450 30.46 3.37 30.84
C SER A 450 30.62 4.86 30.60
N THR A 451 31.53 5.50 31.35
CA THR A 451 31.88 6.90 31.17
C THR A 451 32.28 7.18 29.72
N ILE A 452 31.66 8.19 29.11
CA ILE A 452 31.97 8.60 27.74
C ILE A 452 33.15 9.58 27.79
N ASP A 453 34.20 9.28 27.04
CA ASP A 453 35.29 10.21 26.80
C ASP A 453 34.84 11.26 25.77
N HIS A 454 34.50 12.46 26.25
CA HIS A 454 34.07 13.58 25.42
C HIS A 454 35.24 14.33 24.75
N GLU A 455 36.49 14.08 25.17
CA GLU A 455 37.68 14.67 24.53
C GLU A 455 38.09 13.89 23.28
N LYS A 456 37.82 12.58 23.25
CA LYS A 456 38.04 11.76 22.05
C LYS A 456 37.06 12.14 20.93
N SER A 457 37.62 12.65 19.83
CA SER A 457 36.88 12.93 18.60
C SER A 457 36.49 11.64 17.87
N ILE A 458 35.33 11.67 17.22
CA ILE A 458 34.80 10.57 16.40
C ILE A 458 35.29 10.74 14.96
N ASN A 459 35.90 9.71 14.39
CA ASN A 459 36.30 9.70 12.98
C ASN A 459 35.10 9.32 12.10
N LEU A 460 34.71 10.23 11.20
CA LEU A 460 33.59 10.08 10.29
C LEU A 460 34.05 9.76 8.87
N GLY A 461 33.64 8.60 8.34
CA GLY A 461 33.71 8.33 6.91
C GLY A 461 32.57 9.02 6.17
N LEU A 462 32.83 9.65 5.02
CA LEU A 462 31.75 10.17 4.17
C LEU A 462 31.23 9.05 3.26
N SER A 463 29.94 8.76 3.30
CA SER A 463 29.31 7.70 2.49
C SER A 463 29.69 7.79 1.01
N LYS A 464 29.99 6.65 0.36
CA LYS A 464 30.37 6.60 -1.07
C LYS A 464 29.18 6.85 -2.00
N THR A 465 27.98 6.48 -1.55
CA THR A 465 26.74 6.60 -2.32
C THR A 465 25.74 7.48 -1.58
N PRO A 466 24.92 8.26 -2.30
CA PRO A 466 23.84 9.01 -1.69
C PRO A 466 22.76 8.06 -1.15
N ILE A 467 22.08 8.50 -0.11
CA ILE A 467 20.82 7.92 0.35
C ILE A 467 19.65 8.47 -0.46
N ASP A 468 18.56 7.70 -0.54
CA ASP A 468 17.31 8.13 -1.15
C ASP A 468 16.49 8.94 -0.14
N SER A 469 16.38 10.25 -0.33
CA SER A 469 15.65 11.13 0.59
C SER A 469 14.13 10.84 0.66
N THR A 470 13.59 10.04 -0.26
CA THR A 470 12.19 9.58 -0.26
C THR A 470 11.97 8.31 0.58
N ASN A 471 13.03 7.74 1.15
CA ASN A 471 12.90 6.58 2.05
C ASN A 471 12.28 6.98 3.39
N MET A 472 11.02 6.59 3.62
CA MET A 472 10.28 6.87 4.86
C MET A 472 10.99 6.42 6.15
N PHE A 473 11.85 5.39 6.10
CA PHE A 473 12.54 4.88 7.29
C PHE A 473 13.65 5.82 7.81
N LEU A 474 14.02 6.85 7.04
CA LEU A 474 14.92 7.90 7.52
C LEU A 474 14.22 8.84 8.50
N TYR A 475 12.91 9.00 8.38
CA TYR A 475 12.12 9.98 9.15
C TYR A 475 11.53 9.37 10.44
N HIS A 476 11.59 8.05 10.57
CA HIS A 476 11.05 7.31 11.70
C HIS A 476 12.12 6.43 12.35
N LYS A 477 12.27 6.51 13.67
CA LYS A 477 13.24 5.68 14.37
C LYS A 477 12.71 4.26 14.50
N THR A 478 13.24 3.35 13.68
CA THR A 478 12.81 1.95 13.63
C THR A 478 13.97 0.98 13.79
N THR A 479 13.66 -0.31 13.93
CA THR A 479 14.65 -1.39 13.81
C THR A 479 15.06 -1.68 12.37
N ASN A 480 14.33 -1.18 11.37
CA ASN A 480 14.76 -1.25 9.99
C ASN A 480 15.86 -0.21 9.74
N ARG A 481 17.11 -0.68 9.71
CA ARG A 481 18.30 0.17 9.66
C ARG A 481 19.23 -0.17 8.49
N GLN A 482 18.71 -0.81 7.45
CA GLN A 482 19.50 -1.31 6.31
C GLN A 482 20.40 -0.24 5.69
N VAL A 483 19.90 0.98 5.48
CA VAL A 483 20.68 2.12 4.95
C VAL A 483 21.91 2.40 5.81
N TYR A 484 21.73 2.42 7.13
CA TYR A 484 22.81 2.70 8.09
C TYR A 484 23.81 1.54 8.18
N GLU A 485 23.34 0.30 8.19
CA GLU A 485 24.23 -0.87 8.27
C GLU A 485 25.07 -1.02 6.99
N LEU A 486 24.47 -0.80 5.81
CA LEU A 486 25.20 -0.81 4.54
C LEU A 486 26.30 0.26 4.52
N ALA A 487 25.98 1.48 4.94
CA ALA A 487 26.96 2.57 5.03
C ALA A 487 28.13 2.19 5.94
N LYS A 488 27.87 1.63 7.13
CA LYS A 488 28.91 1.18 8.07
C LYS A 488 29.80 0.07 7.50
N THR A 489 29.22 -0.92 6.84
CA THR A 489 30.01 -2.03 6.25
C THR A 489 31.02 -1.55 5.20
N THR A 490 30.75 -0.40 4.57
CA THR A 490 31.64 0.20 3.55
C THR A 490 32.81 0.98 4.18
N PHE A 491 32.74 1.34 5.46
CA PHE A 491 33.75 2.12 6.19
C PHE A 491 34.12 1.48 7.55
N PRO A 492 34.70 0.26 7.56
CA PRO A 492 34.97 -0.46 8.81
C PRO A 492 36.04 0.20 9.70
N ASN A 493 36.85 1.11 9.14
CA ASN A 493 37.93 1.79 9.85
C ASN A 493 37.50 3.13 10.49
N CYS A 494 36.25 3.57 10.26
CA CYS A 494 35.70 4.79 10.85
C CYS A 494 34.85 4.46 12.08
N ASP A 495 34.73 5.41 13.02
CA ASP A 495 33.89 5.23 14.20
C ASP A 495 32.39 5.33 13.85
N ASP A 496 32.05 6.15 12.85
CA ASP A 496 30.70 6.23 12.27
C ASP A 496 30.75 6.76 10.82
N VAL A 497 29.62 6.76 10.12
CA VAL A 497 29.52 7.21 8.72
C VAL A 497 28.56 8.38 8.59
N LEU A 498 29.00 9.43 7.91
CA LEU A 498 28.21 10.59 7.55
C LEU A 498 27.52 10.35 6.20
N LEU A 499 26.21 10.57 6.17
CA LEU A 499 25.35 10.32 5.03
C LEU A 499 24.99 11.63 4.30
N TRP A 500 24.72 11.52 3.01
CA TRP A 500 24.27 12.60 2.13
C TRP A 500 23.23 12.08 1.13
N ASN A 501 22.39 12.95 0.58
CA ASN A 501 21.28 12.58 -0.31
C ASN A 501 21.56 12.80 -1.79
N GLU A 502 20.63 12.42 -2.67
CA GLU A 502 20.77 12.56 -4.12
C GLU A 502 20.98 14.00 -4.62
N ARG A 503 20.73 15.00 -3.77
CA ARG A 503 20.93 16.44 -4.05
C ARG A 503 22.28 16.98 -3.58
N GLY A 504 23.16 16.13 -3.01
CA GLY A 504 24.45 16.57 -2.48
C GLY A 504 24.36 17.23 -1.09
N GLU A 505 23.24 17.08 -0.40
CA GLU A 505 23.00 17.64 0.93
C GLU A 505 23.35 16.63 2.02
N ILE A 506 24.03 17.08 3.07
CA ILE A 506 24.31 16.29 4.26
C ILE A 506 23.00 16.00 5.00
N THR A 507 22.91 14.80 5.56
CA THR A 507 21.73 14.32 6.29
C THR A 507 22.07 14.13 7.76
N GLU A 508 22.51 12.93 8.14
CA GLU A 508 22.88 12.55 9.49
C GLU A 508 24.01 11.51 9.49
N THR A 509 24.45 11.10 10.66
CA THR A 509 25.32 9.93 10.82
C THR A 509 24.50 8.70 11.17
N CYS A 510 25.09 7.51 11.16
CA CYS A 510 24.32 6.31 11.48
C CYS A 510 23.82 6.27 12.94
N ILE A 511 24.44 7.01 13.88
CA ILE A 511 24.01 7.01 15.29
C ILE A 511 23.51 8.35 15.83
N GLY A 512 23.54 9.43 15.05
CA GLY A 512 23.12 10.75 15.51
C GLY A 512 22.98 11.78 14.40
N ASN A 513 22.45 12.95 14.75
CA ASN A 513 22.39 14.07 13.81
C ASN A 513 23.71 14.85 13.83
N ILE A 514 24.00 15.53 12.71
CA ILE A 514 25.18 16.36 12.57
C ILE A 514 24.87 17.82 12.97
N VAL A 515 25.82 18.47 13.60
CA VAL A 515 25.86 19.93 13.78
C VAL A 515 27.24 20.41 13.33
N ILE A 516 27.28 21.48 12.53
CA ILE A 516 28.53 22.13 12.15
C ILE A 516 28.60 23.51 12.80
N GLU A 517 29.82 23.94 13.14
CA GLU A 517 30.10 25.34 13.46
C GLU A 517 30.63 26.01 12.19
N LEU A 518 30.01 27.12 11.80
CA LEU A 518 30.43 27.92 10.65
C LEU A 518 30.23 29.40 10.96
N ASN A 519 31.30 30.18 10.92
CA ASN A 519 31.28 31.62 11.25
C ASN A 519 30.68 31.90 12.64
N GLY A 520 30.91 31.00 13.60
CA GLY A 520 30.37 31.09 14.96
C GLY A 520 28.90 30.70 15.11
N GLU A 521 28.21 30.28 14.04
CA GLU A 521 26.86 29.73 14.10
C GLU A 521 26.88 28.20 14.14
N LEU A 522 25.97 27.61 14.92
CA LEU A 522 25.76 26.17 14.97
C LEU A 522 24.58 25.76 14.09
N LEU A 523 24.87 25.04 13.02
CA LEU A 523 23.92 24.69 11.96
C LEU A 523 23.70 23.18 11.89
N THR A 524 22.48 22.75 11.62
CA THR A 524 22.12 21.33 11.41
C THR A 524 21.23 21.18 10.16
N PRO A 525 21.35 20.10 9.36
CA PRO A 525 20.52 19.94 8.17
C PRO A 525 19.04 19.80 8.54
N PRO A 526 18.10 20.43 7.81
CA PRO A 526 16.67 20.28 8.05
C PRO A 526 16.19 18.86 7.72
N VAL A 527 15.08 18.42 8.32
CA VAL A 527 14.56 17.05 8.11
C VAL A 527 14.22 16.74 6.64
N SER A 528 13.92 17.76 5.83
CA SER A 528 13.71 17.65 4.38
C SER A 528 14.91 17.13 3.60
N CYS A 529 16.11 17.13 4.20
CA CYS A 529 17.29 16.50 3.61
C CYS A 529 17.24 14.96 3.67
N GLY A 530 16.31 14.34 4.42
CA GLY A 530 16.23 12.88 4.56
C GLY A 530 16.99 12.37 5.77
N LEU A 531 16.61 12.83 6.96
CA LEU A 531 17.19 12.40 8.23
C LEU A 531 16.15 12.27 9.34
N LEU A 532 16.52 11.55 10.40
CA LEU A 532 15.67 11.40 11.57
C LEU A 532 15.60 12.70 12.37
N ALA A 533 14.38 13.16 12.69
CA ALA A 533 14.16 14.22 13.67
C ALA A 533 14.63 13.77 15.08
N GLY A 534 15.92 13.98 15.40
CA GLY A 534 16.51 13.60 16.68
C GLY A 534 15.88 14.33 17.85
N THR A 535 15.68 13.62 18.97
CA THR A 535 15.01 14.21 20.15
C THR A 535 15.88 15.25 20.83
N PHE A 536 17.20 15.01 20.93
CA PHE A 536 18.12 16.03 21.43
C PHE A 536 18.31 17.20 20.44
N ARG A 537 18.29 16.92 19.13
CA ARG A 537 18.28 17.96 18.09
C ARG A 537 17.05 18.87 18.23
N ALA A 538 15.87 18.30 18.42
CA ALA A 538 14.63 19.05 18.61
C ALA A 538 14.67 19.92 19.88
N ASP A 539 15.19 19.40 20.99
CA ASP A 539 15.42 20.15 22.22
C ASP A 539 16.36 21.36 22.02
N LEU A 540 17.47 21.16 21.27
CA LEU A 540 18.42 22.22 20.98
C LEU A 540 17.85 23.31 20.06
N ILE A 541 17.05 22.95 19.05
CA ILE A 541 16.37 23.91 18.18
C ILE A 541 15.34 24.71 18.97
N ALA A 542 14.53 24.05 19.81
CA ALA A 542 13.52 24.72 20.64
C ALA A 542 14.15 25.70 21.66
N LYS A 543 15.39 25.46 22.07
CA LYS A 543 16.19 26.34 22.94
C LYS A 543 17.05 27.34 22.16
N GLU A 544 16.88 27.43 20.84
CA GLU A 544 17.62 28.32 19.94
C GLU A 544 19.15 28.15 20.05
N LYS A 545 19.62 26.93 20.35
CA LYS A 545 21.05 26.60 20.45
C LYS A 545 21.67 26.20 19.12
N ILE A 546 20.86 25.69 18.20
CA ILE A 546 21.25 25.34 16.83
C ILE A 546 20.14 25.78 15.88
N ARG A 547 20.48 26.08 14.62
CA ARG A 547 19.53 26.48 13.58
C ARG A 547 19.54 25.48 12.42
N GLU A 548 18.38 25.27 11.81
CA GLU A 548 18.30 24.44 10.61
C GLU A 548 18.80 25.20 9.38
N GLU A 549 19.70 24.59 8.62
CA GLU A 549 20.16 25.11 7.33
C GLU A 549 20.66 23.96 6.44
N ILE A 550 20.41 24.05 5.13
CA ILE A 550 20.91 23.05 4.18
C ILE A 550 22.45 23.14 4.14
N ILE A 551 23.10 22.01 4.43
CA ILE A 551 24.54 21.87 4.42
C ILE A 551 24.90 20.93 3.27
N THR A 552 25.72 21.36 2.32
CA THR A 552 26.18 20.51 1.23
C THR A 552 27.49 19.79 1.59
N VAL A 553 27.79 18.70 0.88
CA VAL A 553 29.07 17.99 1.02
C VAL A 553 30.27 18.94 0.82
N GLU A 554 30.16 19.89 -0.10
CA GLU A 554 31.22 20.89 -0.34
C GLU A 554 31.37 21.85 0.83
N ARG A 555 30.25 22.38 1.35
CA ARG A 555 30.23 23.33 2.47
C ARG A 555 30.77 22.72 3.77
N LEU A 556 30.64 21.40 3.92
CA LEU A 556 31.22 20.67 5.04
C LEU A 556 32.75 20.78 5.09
N LYS A 557 33.43 20.94 3.95
CA LYS A 557 34.90 21.05 3.88
C LYS A 557 35.43 22.37 4.44
N THR A 558 34.59 23.39 4.55
CA THR A 558 34.97 24.73 5.01
C THR A 558 34.38 25.07 6.38
N CYS A 559 33.82 24.09 7.10
CA CYS A 559 33.30 24.33 8.45
C CYS A 559 34.43 24.37 9.50
N ASP A 560 34.19 25.11 10.57
CA ASP A 560 35.16 25.30 11.66
C ASP A 560 35.27 24.05 12.53
N ARG A 561 34.11 23.44 12.85
CA ARG A 561 34.01 22.23 13.68
C ARG A 561 32.81 21.39 13.28
N ILE A 562 32.91 20.08 13.53
CA ILE A 562 31.84 19.12 13.32
C ILE A 562 31.52 18.46 14.67
N TYR A 563 30.22 18.32 14.93
CA TYR A 563 29.69 17.65 16.10
C TYR A 563 28.65 16.60 15.71
N ILE A 564 28.64 15.49 16.41
CA ILE A 564 27.55 14.51 16.40
C ILE A 564 26.74 14.71 17.67
N ILE A 565 25.42 14.78 17.50
CA ILE A 565 24.48 14.89 18.62
C ILE A 565 23.50 13.72 18.65
N ASN A 566 23.33 13.11 19.82
CA ASN A 566 22.24 12.19 20.09
C ASN A 566 21.87 12.20 21.58
N SER A 567 20.71 11.65 21.92
CA SER A 567 20.16 11.72 23.28
C SER A 567 20.87 10.83 24.31
N VAL A 568 21.83 10.00 23.89
CA VAL A 568 22.62 9.15 24.79
C VAL A 568 23.99 9.75 25.05
N GLN A 569 24.71 10.14 23.99
CA GLN A 569 26.07 10.66 24.07
C GLN A 569 26.13 12.18 24.10
N LYS A 570 24.99 12.87 24.01
CA LYS A 570 24.87 14.33 23.94
C LYS A 570 25.77 14.86 22.82
N TRP A 571 26.67 15.79 23.09
CA TRP A 571 27.61 16.35 22.11
C TRP A 571 28.90 15.54 22.05
N ARG A 572 29.34 15.21 20.83
CA ARG A 572 30.65 14.61 20.53
C ARG A 572 31.32 15.37 19.41
N LYS A 573 32.58 15.78 19.61
CA LYS A 573 33.42 16.33 18.53
C LYS A 573 33.66 15.24 17.49
N ALA A 574 33.65 15.62 16.23
CA ALA A 574 33.93 14.71 15.12
C ALA A 574 34.87 15.35 14.11
N VAL A 575 35.58 14.50 13.38
CA VAL A 575 36.48 14.89 12.29
C VAL A 575 36.20 13.99 11.10
N LEU A 576 36.26 14.56 9.89
CA LEU A 576 36.16 13.75 8.68
C LEU A 576 37.45 12.95 8.50
N PHE A 577 37.29 11.65 8.32
CA PHE A 577 38.39 10.76 8.00
C PHE A 577 38.81 11.00 6.55
N SER A 578 40.06 11.44 6.35
CA SER A 578 40.71 11.49 5.04
C SER A 578 41.40 10.15 4.80
N GLU A 579 40.93 9.37 3.82
CA GLU A 579 41.62 8.16 3.32
C GLU A 579 43.04 8.46 2.83
#